data_AF-A0A0L6JWI8-F1
#
_entry.id   AF-A0A0L6JWI8-F1
#
_cell.length_a   1.000
_cell.length_b   1.000
_cell.length_c   1.000
_cell.angle_alpha   90.00
_cell.angle_beta   90.00
_cell.angle_gamma   90.00
#
_symmetry.space_group_name_H-M   'P 1'
#
loop_
_entity.id
_entity.type
_entity.pdbx_description
1 polymer ?
#
loop_
_entity_poly.entity_id
_entity_poly.type
_entity_poly.pdbx_seq_one_letter_code
_entity_poly.pdbx_strand_id
1 'polypeptide(L)'
;MTAAAKEAIENAKARGIIDPDELSRIGSAAADAVASWQKIVSQVNNIMSPYVANIKRLSPDAKVGYRGSLATGIKHSTQGPFDPTDFDVDAFIVSDSLAARFDSNVFFRDARNLPEFKLIADDLEEAFINSLSGYRTELGKPFTFRIWTEAEYLSKVVPYGYKLLE
;
A
#
# COMPACT_ATOMS: atom_id res chain seq x y z
N MET A 1 17.11 -12.83 -6.93
CA MET A 1 16.17 -13.94 -7.19
C MET A 1 16.77 -14.86 -8.25
N THR A 2 16.77 -16.17 -8.01
CA THR A 2 17.27 -17.14 -8.97
C THR A 2 16.33 -17.21 -10.18
N ALA A 3 16.85 -17.62 -11.35
CA ALA A 3 16.02 -17.81 -12.55
C ALA A 3 14.81 -18.72 -12.29
N ALA A 4 14.99 -19.74 -11.45
CA ALA A 4 13.95 -20.69 -11.05
C ALA A 4 12.75 -20.04 -10.33
N ALA A 5 12.98 -19.03 -9.47
CA ALA A 5 11.88 -18.36 -8.77
C ALA A 5 11.09 -17.42 -9.69
N LYS A 6 11.72 -16.91 -10.76
CA LYS A 6 11.06 -16.10 -11.79
C LYS A 6 10.14 -16.97 -12.65
N GLU A 7 10.62 -18.14 -13.03
CA GLU A 7 9.90 -19.14 -13.83
C GLU A 7 8.72 -19.76 -13.07
N ALA A 8 8.87 -20.02 -11.77
CA ALA A 8 7.78 -20.54 -10.94
C ALA A 8 6.60 -19.55 -10.81
N ILE A 9 6.90 -18.25 -10.68
CA ILE A 9 5.89 -17.19 -10.57
C ILE A 9 5.18 -16.97 -11.92
N GLU A 10 5.91 -16.99 -13.04
CA GLU A 10 5.27 -16.91 -14.37
C GLU A 10 4.37 -18.11 -14.66
N ASN A 11 4.80 -19.33 -14.31
CA ASN A 11 3.99 -20.53 -14.49
C ASN A 11 2.74 -20.56 -13.59
N ALA A 12 2.81 -20.00 -12.37
CA ALA A 12 1.64 -19.85 -11.50
C ALA A 12 0.65 -18.82 -12.07
N LYS A 13 1.14 -17.67 -12.55
CA LYS A 13 0.33 -16.66 -13.26
C LYS A 13 -0.35 -17.24 -14.51
N ALA A 14 0.37 -18.02 -15.32
CA ALA A 14 -0.16 -18.66 -16.54
C ALA A 14 -1.26 -19.69 -16.26
N ARG A 15 -1.33 -20.21 -15.03
CA ARG A 15 -2.34 -21.17 -14.57
C ARG A 15 -3.52 -20.53 -13.84
N GLY A 16 -3.54 -19.19 -13.72
CA GLY A 16 -4.59 -18.48 -12.99
C GLY A 16 -4.53 -18.68 -11.47
N ILE A 17 -3.41 -19.18 -10.96
CA ILE A 17 -3.21 -19.44 -9.54
C ILE A 17 -2.74 -18.14 -8.89
N ILE A 18 -3.67 -17.46 -8.21
CA ILE A 18 -3.46 -16.27 -7.37
C ILE A 18 -3.65 -16.60 -5.87
N ASP A 19 -3.83 -17.88 -5.55
CA ASP A 19 -4.06 -18.38 -4.20
C ASP A 19 -2.73 -18.50 -3.44
N PRO A 20 -2.56 -17.78 -2.31
CA PRO A 20 -1.39 -17.89 -1.44
C PRO A 20 -1.13 -19.31 -0.92
N ASP A 21 -2.17 -20.13 -0.73
CA ASP A 21 -2.04 -21.50 -0.25
C ASP A 21 -1.48 -22.44 -1.34
N GLU A 22 -1.77 -22.18 -2.62
CA GLU A 22 -1.17 -22.94 -3.72
C GLU A 22 0.27 -22.51 -4.01
N LEU A 23 0.60 -21.22 -3.87
CA LEU A 23 1.97 -20.72 -3.98
C LEU A 23 2.90 -21.29 -2.89
N SER A 24 2.36 -21.55 -1.69
CA SER A 24 3.09 -22.17 -0.58
C SER A 24 3.60 -23.59 -0.89
N ARG A 25 3.01 -24.26 -1.90
CA ARG A 25 3.39 -25.62 -2.33
C ARG A 25 4.49 -25.65 -3.38
N ILE A 26 4.89 -24.50 -3.93
CA ILE A 26 5.86 -24.38 -5.03
C ILE A 26 7.21 -23.89 -4.50
N GLY A 27 7.93 -24.75 -3.78
CA GLY A 27 9.30 -24.51 -3.32
C GLY A 27 9.45 -23.51 -2.17
N SER A 28 10.37 -23.79 -1.23
CA SER A 28 10.44 -23.07 0.05
C SER A 28 10.66 -21.56 -0.10
N ALA A 29 11.48 -21.12 -1.06
CA ALA A 29 11.81 -19.71 -1.22
C ALA A 29 10.64 -18.83 -1.72
N ALA A 30 9.73 -19.37 -2.55
CA ALA A 30 8.55 -18.63 -2.99
C ALA A 30 7.50 -18.56 -1.88
N ALA A 31 7.32 -19.66 -1.13
CA ALA A 31 6.48 -19.71 0.06
C ALA A 31 6.96 -18.72 1.14
N ASP A 32 8.26 -18.67 1.41
CA ASP A 32 8.87 -17.76 2.39
C ASP A 32 8.67 -16.29 1.99
N ALA A 33 8.76 -15.98 0.69
CA ALA A 33 8.52 -14.63 0.18
C ALA A 33 7.05 -14.21 0.34
N VAL A 34 6.10 -15.10 0.02
CA VAL A 34 4.66 -14.85 0.21
C VAL A 34 4.34 -14.68 1.69
N ALA A 35 4.85 -15.54 2.56
CA ALA A 35 4.65 -15.45 4.01
C ALA A 35 5.20 -14.14 4.58
N SER A 36 6.40 -13.72 4.13
CA SER A 36 7.01 -12.45 4.55
C SER A 36 6.17 -11.26 4.11
N TRP A 37 5.67 -11.25 2.86
CA TRP A 37 4.77 -10.21 2.35
C TRP A 37 3.47 -10.15 3.16
N GLN A 38 2.81 -11.29 3.40
CA GLN A 38 1.57 -11.35 4.18
C GLN A 38 1.77 -10.87 5.63
N LYS A 39 2.92 -11.17 6.23
CA LYS A 39 3.29 -10.66 7.55
C LYS A 39 3.39 -9.14 7.54
N ILE A 40 4.09 -8.56 6.55
CA ILE A 40 4.21 -7.10 6.41
C ILE A 40 2.85 -6.45 6.17
N VAL A 41 2.02 -7.01 5.28
CA VAL A 41 0.64 -6.57 5.06
C VAL A 41 -0.15 -6.55 6.37
N SER A 42 -0.01 -7.58 7.20
CA SER A 42 -0.69 -7.67 8.49
C SER A 42 -0.19 -6.60 9.47
N GLN A 43 1.12 -6.39 9.53
CA GLN A 43 1.72 -5.33 10.36
C GLN A 43 1.27 -3.94 9.92
N VAL A 44 1.27 -3.64 8.62
CA VAL A 44 0.80 -2.36 8.09
C VAL A 44 -0.68 -2.15 8.41
N ASN A 45 -1.54 -3.16 8.26
CA ASN A 45 -2.96 -3.02 8.63
C ASN A 45 -3.09 -2.70 10.13
N ASN A 46 -2.34 -3.40 10.99
CA ASN A 46 -2.40 -3.18 12.44
C ASN A 46 -1.93 -1.78 12.83
N ILE A 47 -0.86 -1.28 12.20
CA ILE A 47 -0.35 0.07 12.41
C ILE A 47 -1.36 1.11 11.92
N MET A 48 -1.95 0.93 10.74
CA MET A 48 -2.84 1.92 10.14
C MET A 48 -4.25 1.95 10.73
N SER A 49 -4.80 0.80 11.17
CA SER A 49 -6.19 0.68 11.66
C SER A 49 -6.60 1.72 12.71
N PRO A 50 -5.82 2.00 13.79
CA PRO A 50 -6.21 3.04 14.76
C PRO A 50 -6.29 4.44 14.14
N TYR A 51 -5.51 4.73 13.10
CA TYR A 51 -5.53 6.02 12.41
C TYR A 51 -6.69 6.13 11.41
N VAL A 52 -7.16 5.02 10.84
CA VAL A 52 -8.36 4.99 9.98
C VAL A 52 -9.58 5.53 10.72
N ALA A 53 -9.77 5.13 11.98
CA ALA A 53 -10.85 5.65 12.81
C ALA A 53 -10.74 7.17 13.05
N ASN A 54 -9.53 7.70 13.21
CA ASN A 54 -9.30 9.14 13.36
C ASN A 54 -9.57 9.89 12.04
N ILE A 55 -9.12 9.34 10.90
CA ILE A 55 -9.40 9.89 9.57
C ILE A 55 -10.91 9.93 9.30
N LYS A 56 -11.63 8.84 9.57
CA LYS A 56 -13.09 8.76 9.41
C LYS A 56 -13.83 9.72 10.35
N ARG A 57 -13.26 10.07 11.50
CA ARG A 57 -13.83 11.12 12.38
C ARG A 57 -13.73 12.51 11.76
N LEU A 58 -12.64 12.80 11.04
CA LEU A 58 -12.41 14.06 10.35
C LEU A 58 -13.17 14.14 9.01
N SER A 59 -13.37 13.01 8.34
CA SER A 59 -14.08 12.87 7.07
C SER A 59 -14.89 11.57 7.07
N PRO A 60 -16.16 11.61 7.50
CA PRO A 60 -17.00 10.40 7.65
C PRO A 60 -17.21 9.58 6.38
N ASP A 61 -17.08 10.22 5.21
CA ASP A 61 -17.16 9.61 3.89
C ASP A 61 -15.85 8.95 3.41
N ALA A 62 -14.76 9.13 4.17
CA ALA A 62 -13.44 8.71 3.73
C ALA A 62 -13.29 7.18 3.64
N LYS A 63 -12.84 6.70 2.47
CA LYS A 63 -12.25 5.37 2.32
C LYS A 63 -10.75 5.48 2.50
N VAL A 64 -10.16 4.67 3.37
CA VAL A 64 -8.72 4.70 3.65
C VAL A 64 -8.12 3.37 3.25
N GLY A 65 -6.93 3.39 2.66
CA GLY A 65 -6.27 2.19 2.23
C GLY A 65 -4.86 2.42 1.72
N TYR A 66 -4.32 1.41 1.06
CA TYR A 66 -3.07 1.49 0.31
C TYR A 66 -3.16 0.68 -0.97
N ARG A 67 -2.28 0.98 -1.92
CA ARG A 67 -2.25 0.36 -3.25
C ARG A 67 -0.86 -0.13 -3.62
N GLY A 68 -0.70 -0.59 -4.86
CA GLY A 68 0.61 -0.89 -5.43
C GLY A 68 1.18 -2.21 -4.93
N SER A 69 2.51 -2.27 -4.81
CA SER A 69 3.20 -3.55 -4.59
C SER A 69 2.93 -4.17 -3.23
N LEU A 70 2.72 -3.35 -2.20
CA LEU A 70 2.32 -3.86 -0.89
C LEU A 70 0.92 -4.50 -0.94
N ALA A 71 -0.01 -3.92 -1.69
CA ALA A 71 -1.37 -4.46 -1.80
C ALA A 71 -1.44 -5.73 -2.66
N THR A 72 -0.60 -5.84 -3.68
CA THR A 72 -0.69 -6.89 -4.71
C THR A 72 0.35 -8.00 -4.56
N GLY A 73 1.41 -7.78 -3.78
CA GLY A 73 2.57 -8.67 -3.74
C GLY A 73 3.44 -8.57 -4.99
N ILE A 74 3.20 -7.62 -5.90
CA ILE A 74 3.89 -7.49 -7.19
C ILE A 74 4.41 -6.07 -7.38
N LYS A 75 5.72 -5.92 -7.65
CA LYS A 75 6.33 -4.64 -8.02
C LYS A 75 5.88 -4.22 -9.42
N HIS A 76 5.25 -3.05 -9.53
CA HIS A 76 4.75 -2.54 -10.81
C HIS A 76 5.88 -2.32 -11.84
N SER A 77 7.03 -1.80 -11.39
CA SER A 77 8.17 -1.45 -12.26
C SER A 77 8.87 -2.65 -12.89
N THR A 78 8.88 -3.80 -12.21
CA THR A 78 9.63 -4.99 -12.64
C THR A 78 8.74 -6.19 -12.94
N GLN A 79 7.44 -6.11 -12.61
CA GLN A 79 6.48 -7.23 -12.61
C GLN A 79 6.90 -8.42 -11.72
N GLY A 80 7.94 -8.22 -10.90
CA GLY A 80 8.48 -9.20 -9.97
C GLY A 80 7.77 -9.18 -8.61
N PRO A 81 8.12 -10.09 -7.71
CA PRO A 81 7.52 -10.15 -6.37
C PRO A 81 7.85 -8.89 -5.55
N PHE A 82 7.00 -8.63 -4.55
CA PHE A 82 7.24 -7.67 -3.48
C PHE A 82 8.56 -7.97 -2.77
N ASP A 83 9.28 -6.92 -2.39
CA ASP A 83 10.56 -7.03 -1.70
C ASP A 83 10.37 -6.64 -0.23
N PRO A 84 10.42 -7.59 0.71
CA PRO A 84 10.19 -7.30 2.12
C PRO A 84 11.32 -6.49 2.76
N THR A 85 12.44 -6.30 2.06
CA THR A 85 13.60 -5.53 2.54
C THR A 85 13.65 -4.11 1.99
N ASP A 86 12.79 -3.80 1.00
CA ASP A 86 12.79 -2.52 0.31
C ASP A 86 11.41 -2.21 -0.28
N PHE A 87 10.58 -1.52 0.52
CA PHE A 87 9.22 -1.14 0.16
C PHE A 87 8.77 0.18 0.76
N ASP A 88 7.78 0.79 0.12
CA ASP A 88 6.99 1.92 0.61
C ASP A 88 5.54 1.50 0.89
N VAL A 89 4.80 2.39 1.55
CA VAL A 89 3.36 2.25 1.76
C VAL A 89 2.65 3.34 0.94
N ASP A 90 2.18 2.97 -0.25
CA ASP A 90 1.39 3.85 -1.13
C ASP A 90 -0.03 4.07 -0.57
N ALA A 91 -0.13 4.79 0.54
CA ALA A 91 -1.39 5.04 1.23
C ALA A 91 -2.26 6.08 0.52
N PHE A 92 -3.58 5.93 0.67
CA PHE A 92 -4.55 6.84 0.09
C PHE A 92 -5.77 7.08 0.98
N ILE A 93 -6.42 8.21 0.72
CA ILE A 93 -7.75 8.55 1.22
C ILE A 93 -8.64 8.88 0.01
N VAL A 94 -9.83 8.32 -0.05
CA VAL A 94 -10.85 8.67 -1.05
C VAL A 94 -11.93 9.48 -0.36
N SER A 95 -12.05 10.74 -0.74
CA SER A 95 -13.13 11.64 -0.29
C SER A 95 -13.18 12.82 -1.25
N ASP A 96 -14.33 13.02 -1.89
CA ASP A 96 -14.54 14.18 -2.76
C ASP A 96 -14.50 15.48 -1.95
N SER A 97 -14.95 15.44 -0.68
CA SER A 97 -14.95 16.61 0.20
C SER A 97 -13.53 17.05 0.60
N LEU A 98 -12.64 16.10 0.89
CA LEU A 98 -11.22 16.40 1.13
C LEU A 98 -10.51 16.80 -0.16
N ALA A 99 -10.80 16.13 -1.27
CA ALA A 99 -10.20 16.43 -2.56
C ALA A 99 -10.52 17.87 -3.02
N ALA A 100 -11.73 18.37 -2.74
CA ALA A 100 -12.17 19.72 -3.07
C ALA A 100 -11.45 20.84 -2.29
N ARG A 101 -10.69 20.50 -1.23
CA ARG A 101 -9.88 21.47 -0.48
C ARG A 101 -8.57 21.84 -1.19
N PHE A 102 -8.25 21.16 -2.27
CA PHE A 102 -7.05 21.41 -3.06
C PHE A 102 -7.40 22.13 -4.36
N ASP A 103 -6.44 22.87 -4.91
CA ASP A 103 -6.56 23.46 -6.23
C ASP A 103 -6.79 22.38 -7.31
N SER A 104 -7.61 22.72 -8.31
CA SER A 104 -7.96 21.81 -9.41
C SER A 104 -6.77 21.36 -10.25
N ASN A 105 -5.65 22.10 -10.22
CA ASN A 105 -4.44 21.83 -11.01
C ASN A 105 -3.36 21.06 -10.24
N VAL A 106 -3.62 20.63 -9.00
CA VAL A 106 -2.62 19.89 -8.23
C VAL A 106 -2.43 18.47 -8.78
N PHE A 107 -1.18 18.12 -9.11
CA PHE A 107 -0.86 16.78 -9.61
C PHE A 107 -0.98 15.69 -8.53
N PHE A 108 -0.66 16.04 -7.29
CA PHE A 108 -0.65 15.14 -6.14
C PHE A 108 -1.27 15.86 -4.93
N ARG A 109 -2.47 15.44 -4.52
CA ARG A 109 -3.12 15.93 -3.28
C ARG A 109 -2.46 15.28 -2.08
N ASP A 110 -1.38 15.89 -1.62
CA ASP A 110 -0.65 15.48 -0.43
C ASP A 110 -1.48 15.81 0.82
N ALA A 111 -1.87 14.78 1.58
CA ALA A 111 -2.63 14.98 2.82
C ALA A 111 -1.86 15.82 3.85
N ARG A 112 -0.52 15.86 3.82
CA ARG A 112 0.29 16.70 4.72
C ARG A 112 0.07 18.20 4.52
N ASN A 113 -0.51 18.61 3.39
CA ASN A 113 -0.91 20.00 3.16
C ASN A 113 -2.16 20.40 3.95
N LEU A 114 -2.84 19.44 4.60
CA LEU A 114 -3.90 19.67 5.55
C LEU A 114 -3.36 19.45 6.98
N PRO A 115 -3.35 20.46 7.86
CA PRO A 115 -2.70 20.38 9.17
C PRO A 115 -3.13 19.17 10.01
N GLU A 116 -4.41 18.82 10.00
CA GLU A 116 -4.96 17.70 10.76
C GLU A 116 -4.46 16.33 10.27
N PHE A 117 -4.13 16.21 8.99
CA PHE A 117 -3.61 14.96 8.40
C PHE A 117 -2.09 14.89 8.43
N LYS A 118 -1.40 16.05 8.52
CA LYS A 118 0.05 16.08 8.70
C LYS A 118 0.48 15.36 9.98
N LEU A 119 -0.21 15.62 11.10
CA LEU A 119 0.10 14.96 12.38
C LEU A 119 -0.09 13.44 12.30
N ILE A 120 -1.20 13.00 11.67
CA ILE A 120 -1.47 11.58 11.43
C ILE A 120 -0.36 10.94 10.59
N ALA A 121 0.10 11.63 9.55
CA ALA A 121 1.16 11.14 8.67
C ALA A 121 2.52 11.05 9.38
N ASP A 122 2.86 12.02 10.23
CA ASP A 122 4.09 12.01 11.03
C ASP A 122 4.08 10.83 12.03
N ASP A 123 2.98 10.64 12.76
CA ASP A 123 2.85 9.53 13.72
C ASP A 123 2.92 8.16 13.03
N LEU A 124 2.30 8.03 11.84
CA LEU A 124 2.37 6.80 11.05
C LEU A 124 3.77 6.52 10.52
N GLU A 125 4.49 7.55 10.05
CA GLU A 125 5.87 7.42 9.60
C GLU A 125 6.76 6.87 10.72
N GLU A 126 6.66 7.45 11.91
CA GLU A 126 7.40 6.98 13.08
C GLU A 126 7.04 5.53 13.43
N ALA A 127 5.74 5.18 13.42
CA ALA A 127 5.29 3.82 13.68
C ALA A 127 5.83 2.81 12.64
N PHE A 128 5.88 3.18 11.36
CA PHE A 128 6.46 2.35 10.31
C PHE A 128 7.96 2.17 10.48
N ILE A 129 8.71 3.25 10.69
CA ILE A 129 10.17 3.20 10.91
C ILE A 129 10.52 2.28 12.09
N ASN A 130 9.75 2.36 13.18
CA ASN A 130 10.02 1.59 14.38
C ASN A 130 9.58 0.12 14.29
N SER A 131 8.65 -0.22 13.39
CA SER A 131 8.01 -1.55 13.36
C SER A 131 8.34 -2.39 12.12
N LEU A 132 8.85 -1.77 11.03
CA LEU A 132 8.99 -2.40 9.72
C LEU A 132 10.43 -2.28 9.21
N SER A 133 11.22 -3.34 9.36
CA SER A 133 12.66 -3.34 9.03
C SER A 133 13.01 -3.09 7.56
N GLY A 134 12.07 -3.24 6.63
CA GLY A 134 12.24 -2.97 5.19
C GLY A 134 11.51 -1.73 4.68
N TYR A 135 10.89 -0.96 5.59
CA TYR A 135 10.22 0.28 5.22
C TYR A 135 11.24 1.32 4.78
N ARG A 136 11.10 1.78 3.55
CA ARG A 136 12.02 2.73 2.94
C ARG A 136 11.75 4.14 3.50
N THR A 137 12.83 4.80 3.91
CA THR A 137 12.84 6.24 4.19
C THR A 137 13.70 6.93 3.14
N GLU A 138 13.16 7.97 2.51
CA GLU A 138 13.88 8.80 1.54
C GLU A 138 13.83 10.25 2.00
N LEU A 139 14.99 10.92 2.03
CA LEU A 139 15.07 12.34 2.38
C LEU A 139 14.19 13.16 1.43
N GLY A 140 13.27 13.94 1.98
CA GLY A 140 12.34 14.77 1.21
C GLY A 140 11.09 14.05 0.69
N LYS A 141 10.89 12.76 1.04
CA LYS A 141 9.66 12.02 0.74
C LYS A 141 9.09 11.39 2.02
N PRO A 142 8.60 12.21 2.96
CA PRO A 142 7.96 11.68 4.15
C PRO A 142 6.69 10.91 3.78
N PHE A 143 6.28 9.99 4.63
CA PHE A 143 4.99 9.30 4.49
C PHE A 143 3.84 10.31 4.34
N THR A 144 2.92 10.00 3.44
CA THR A 144 1.67 10.74 3.27
C THR A 144 0.57 9.85 2.69
N PHE A 145 -0.67 10.31 2.79
CA PHE A 145 -1.77 9.80 2.00
C PHE A 145 -1.94 10.64 0.74
N ARG A 146 -2.09 9.98 -0.40
CA ARG A 146 -2.64 10.66 -1.57
C ARG A 146 -4.17 10.74 -1.46
N ILE A 147 -4.73 11.93 -1.60
CA ILE A 147 -6.18 12.14 -1.60
C ILE A 147 -6.75 12.02 -3.02
N TRP A 148 -7.70 11.12 -3.19
CA TRP A 148 -8.42 10.89 -4.44
C TRP A 148 -9.88 11.33 -4.34
N THR A 149 -10.43 11.76 -5.47
CA THR A 149 -11.89 11.75 -5.67
C THR A 149 -12.37 10.31 -5.90
N GLU A 150 -13.66 10.06 -5.75
CA GLU A 150 -14.24 8.73 -6.02
C GLU A 150 -13.99 8.32 -7.48
N ALA A 151 -14.17 9.24 -8.44
CA ALA A 151 -13.91 8.98 -9.86
C ALA A 151 -12.44 8.62 -10.15
N GLU A 152 -11.50 9.27 -9.47
CA GLU A 152 -10.08 8.94 -9.60
C GLU A 152 -9.73 7.62 -8.93
N TYR A 153 -10.31 7.32 -7.78
CA TYR A 153 -10.14 6.03 -7.12
C TYR A 153 -10.56 4.88 -8.04
N LEU A 154 -11.76 4.99 -8.64
CA LEU A 154 -12.28 3.97 -9.56
C LEU A 154 -11.41 3.79 -10.82
N SER A 155 -10.79 4.85 -11.33
CA SER A 155 -10.01 4.79 -12.57
C SER A 155 -8.50 4.58 -12.36
N LYS A 156 -7.93 5.01 -11.24
CA LYS A 156 -6.48 5.05 -10.98
C LYS A 156 -6.02 4.15 -9.83
N VAL A 157 -6.93 3.63 -9.02
CA VAL A 157 -6.60 2.78 -7.87
C VAL A 157 -7.16 1.39 -8.05
N VAL A 158 -8.48 1.26 -8.28
CA VAL A 158 -9.16 -0.03 -8.44
C VAL A 158 -8.50 -0.96 -9.47
N PRO A 159 -8.13 -0.50 -10.69
CA PRO A 159 -7.56 -1.39 -11.70
C PRO A 159 -6.17 -1.92 -11.39
N TYR A 160 -5.45 -1.31 -10.43
CA TYR A 160 -4.04 -1.59 -10.14
C TYR A 160 -3.84 -2.37 -8.83
N GLY A 161 -4.94 -2.78 -8.19
CA GLY A 161 -4.92 -3.50 -6.93
C GLY A 161 -4.74 -2.58 -5.73
N TYR A 162 -5.55 -2.83 -4.70
CA TYR A 162 -5.61 -2.03 -3.49
C TYR A 162 -6.08 -2.86 -2.31
N LYS A 163 -5.87 -2.34 -1.11
CA LYS A 163 -6.50 -2.83 0.10
C LYS A 163 -7.15 -1.67 0.84
N LEU A 164 -8.45 -1.80 1.11
CA LEU A 164 -9.17 -0.89 2.00
C LEU A 164 -9.01 -1.35 3.45
N LEU A 165 -9.00 -0.38 4.34
CA LEU A 165 -9.00 -0.57 5.78
C LEU A 165 -10.34 -0.08 6.32
N GLU A 166 -10.98 -0.93 7.13
CA GLU A 166 -12.26 -0.64 7.78
C GLU A 166 -12.08 0.02 9.13
#